data_AF-A0AAE4HSN7-F1
#
_entry.id   AF-A0AAE4HSN7-F1
#
_cell.length_a   1.000
_cell.length_b   1.000
_cell.length_c   1.000
_cell.angle_alpha   90.00
_cell.angle_beta   90.00
_cell.angle_gamma   90.00
#
_symmetry.space_group_name_H-M   'P 1'
#
loop_
_entity.id
_entity.type
_entity.pdbx_description
1 polymer ?
#
loop_
_entity_poly.entity_id
_entity_poly.type
_entity_poly.pdbx_seq_one_letter_code
_entity_poly.pdbx_strand_id
1 'polypeptide(L)'
;MQFLFGVLTYTRKSVERNGHIIYPIDNLLGLERYDRYSLRTKYALAELSMVTSYRKASELIEVVGNVQASKDTVMKVVHEYETKYKEHEAYLEEYGTEGKCKVDYLYIEGDGVFVGGKDGTNKELAHFIVHEGIETNGQRKM
;
A
#
# COMPACT_ATOMS: atom_id res chain seq x y z
N MET A 1 18.88 -9.72 -2.33
CA MET A 1 17.66 -8.92 -2.07
C MET A 1 17.92 -7.48 -2.45
N GLN A 2 16.94 -6.77 -3.01
CA GLN A 2 17.09 -5.37 -3.45
C GLN A 2 16.59 -4.39 -2.38
N PHE A 3 17.49 -3.50 -1.94
CA PHE A 3 17.23 -2.38 -1.03
C PHE A 3 17.40 -1.07 -1.80
N LEU A 4 16.86 0.03 -1.27
CA LEU A 4 17.05 1.37 -1.84
C LEU A 4 18.52 1.83 -1.83
N PHE A 5 19.36 1.23 -0.98
CA PHE A 5 20.80 1.47 -0.94
C PHE A 5 21.61 0.50 -1.81
N GLY A 6 20.94 -0.40 -2.55
CA GLY A 6 21.58 -1.38 -3.42
C GLY A 6 21.23 -2.84 -3.11
N VAL A 7 21.93 -3.75 -3.80
CA VAL A 7 21.69 -5.19 -3.68
C VAL A 7 22.49 -5.76 -2.51
N LEU A 8 21.79 -6.35 -1.54
CA LEU A 8 22.41 -7.10 -0.45
C LEU A 8 22.31 -8.61 -0.74
N THR A 9 23.45 -9.26 -0.75
CA THR A 9 23.56 -10.72 -0.81
C THR A 9 24.04 -11.23 0.54
N TYR A 10 23.27 -12.14 1.14
CA TYR A 10 23.58 -12.72 2.43
C TYR A 10 23.25 -14.21 2.45
N THR A 11 23.95 -14.96 3.29
CA THR A 11 23.64 -16.36 3.57
C THR A 11 22.78 -16.45 4.82
N ARG A 12 21.76 -17.29 4.79
CA ARG A 12 20.86 -17.52 5.93
C ARG A 12 20.94 -18.97 6.38
N LYS A 13 21.05 -19.17 7.69
CA LYS A 13 21.01 -20.51 8.30
C LYS A 13 19.56 -20.86 8.61
N SER A 14 19.10 -22.01 8.12
CA SER A 14 17.82 -22.57 8.51
C SER A 14 17.90 -23.21 9.89
N VAL A 15 16.81 -23.14 10.64
CA VAL A 15 16.61 -23.89 11.87
C VAL A 15 15.25 -24.56 11.83
N GLU A 16 15.14 -25.74 12.43
CA GLU A 16 13.86 -26.41 12.62
C GLU A 16 13.23 -25.94 13.93
N ARG A 17 11.97 -25.50 13.87
CA ARG A 17 11.17 -25.13 15.04
C ARG A 17 9.77 -25.68 14.85
N ASN A 18 9.30 -26.50 15.78
CA ASN A 18 7.96 -27.09 15.76
C ASN A 18 7.64 -27.81 14.43
N GLY A 19 8.59 -28.57 13.88
CA GLY A 19 8.42 -29.27 12.59
C GLY A 19 8.47 -28.37 11.34
N HIS A 20 8.76 -27.08 11.48
CA HIS A 20 8.86 -26.13 10.37
C HIS A 20 10.28 -25.59 10.23
N ILE A 21 10.76 -25.51 8.99
CA ILE A 21 12.03 -24.85 8.69
C ILE A 21 11.79 -23.34 8.68
N ILE A 22 12.48 -22.63 9.57
CA ILE A 22 12.47 -21.17 9.64
C ILE A 22 13.86 -20.60 9.37
N TYR A 23 13.91 -19.35 8.91
CA TYR A 23 15.14 -18.59 8.74
C TYR A 23 15.10 -17.42 9.74
N PRO A 24 15.81 -17.51 10.89
CA PRO A 24 15.68 -16.51 11.97
C PRO A 24 16.00 -15.08 11.50
N ILE A 25 16.97 -14.94 10.59
CA ILE A 25 17.34 -13.64 10.02
C ILE A 25 16.22 -13.03 9.19
N ASP A 26 15.43 -13.85 8.47
CA ASP A 26 14.32 -13.33 7.66
C ASP A 26 13.21 -12.82 8.58
N ASN A 27 12.91 -13.53 9.68
CA ASN A 27 11.97 -13.06 10.70
C ASN A 27 12.44 -11.75 11.37
N LEU A 28 13.73 -11.65 11.72
CA LEU A 28 14.30 -10.44 12.32
C LEU A 28 14.20 -9.23 11.37
N LEU A 29 14.38 -9.46 10.08
CA LEU A 29 14.33 -8.42 9.05
C LEU A 29 12.92 -8.19 8.49
N GLY A 30 11.92 -8.95 8.94
CA GLY A 30 10.55 -8.88 8.42
C GLY A 30 10.44 -9.26 6.94
N LEU A 31 11.26 -10.20 6.48
CA LEU A 31 11.30 -10.64 5.09
C LEU A 31 10.40 -11.85 4.88
N GLU A 32 9.51 -11.78 3.91
CA GLU A 32 8.68 -12.92 3.55
C GLU A 32 9.46 -13.93 2.70
N ARG A 33 8.97 -15.17 2.68
CA ARG A 33 9.63 -16.25 1.96
C ARG A 33 9.67 -15.94 0.45
N TYR A 34 10.85 -16.05 -0.14
CA TYR A 34 11.12 -15.75 -1.56
C TYR A 34 11.03 -14.27 -1.95
N ASP A 35 10.99 -13.35 -0.98
CA ASP A 35 11.03 -11.93 -1.29
C ASP A 35 12.32 -11.53 -2.00
N ARG A 36 12.17 -10.75 -3.06
CA ARG A 36 13.28 -10.18 -3.83
C ARG A 36 13.56 -8.73 -3.48
N TYR A 37 12.62 -8.07 -2.81
CA TYR A 37 12.64 -6.66 -2.48
C TYR A 37 12.41 -6.49 -0.99
N SER A 38 13.17 -5.59 -0.36
CA SER A 38 12.92 -5.22 1.04
C SER A 38 11.55 -4.55 1.20
N LEU A 39 10.99 -4.56 2.41
CA LEU A 39 9.73 -3.88 2.72
C LEU A 39 9.75 -2.40 2.29
N ARG A 40 10.85 -1.68 2.58
CA ARG A 40 10.99 -0.27 2.19
C ARG A 40 11.04 -0.10 0.67
N THR A 41 11.66 -1.04 -0.05
CA THR A 41 11.70 -1.03 -1.52
C THR A 41 10.30 -1.25 -2.09
N LYS A 42 9.53 -2.21 -1.57
CA LYS A 42 8.14 -2.44 -1.98
C LYS A 42 7.28 -1.19 -1.72
N TYR A 43 7.43 -0.57 -0.55
CA TYR A 43 6.73 0.66 -0.22
C TYR A 43 7.02 1.80 -1.20
N ALA A 44 8.30 2.04 -1.51
CA ALA A 44 8.69 3.06 -2.49
C ALA A 44 8.12 2.78 -3.89
N LEU A 45 8.07 1.52 -4.31
CA LEU A 45 7.43 1.12 -5.57
C LEU A 45 5.93 1.46 -5.58
N ALA A 46 5.23 1.17 -4.49
CA ALA A 46 3.80 1.48 -4.34
C ALA A 46 3.57 3.00 -4.35
N GLU A 47 4.35 3.75 -3.57
CA GLU A 47 4.27 5.22 -3.48
C GLU A 47 4.50 5.89 -4.86
N LEU A 48 5.54 5.48 -5.59
CA LEU A 48 5.79 5.99 -6.94
C LEU A 48 4.65 5.65 -7.91
N SER A 49 4.00 4.49 -7.74
CA SER A 49 2.90 4.05 -8.60
C SER A 49 1.60 4.82 -8.37
N MET A 50 1.44 5.48 -7.21
CA MET A 50 0.28 6.32 -6.92
C MET A 50 0.28 7.61 -7.74
N VAL A 51 1.47 8.14 -8.05
CA VAL A 51 1.64 9.43 -8.74
C VAL A 51 2.19 9.30 -10.16
N THR A 52 2.56 8.09 -10.59
CA THR A 52 3.09 7.82 -11.92
C THR A 52 2.57 6.50 -12.50
N SER A 53 2.71 6.33 -13.83
CA SER A 53 2.45 5.02 -14.44
C SER A 53 3.43 3.95 -13.93
N TYR A 54 3.03 2.67 -13.93
CA TYR A 54 3.92 1.57 -13.49
C TYR A 54 5.24 1.47 -14.27
N ARG A 55 5.25 1.88 -15.55
CA ARG A 55 6.49 1.96 -16.33
C ARG A 55 7.39 3.08 -15.80
N LYS A 56 6.80 4.24 -15.50
CA LYS A 56 7.55 5.37 -14.99
C LYS A 56 8.07 5.14 -13.57
N ALA A 57 7.28 4.50 -12.70
CA ALA A 57 7.73 4.08 -11.37
C ALA A 57 8.95 3.12 -11.46
N SER A 58 8.91 2.17 -12.41
CA SER A 58 10.00 1.24 -12.71
C SER A 58 11.27 1.99 -13.16
N GLU A 59 11.16 2.98 -14.05
CA GLU A 59 12.30 3.82 -14.45
C GLU A 59 12.85 4.65 -13.29
N LEU A 60 11.98 5.31 -12.51
CA LEU A 60 12.40 6.21 -11.44
C LEU A 60 13.14 5.47 -10.32
N ILE A 61 12.65 4.29 -9.92
CA ILE A 61 13.29 3.52 -8.85
C ILE A 61 14.65 2.96 -9.29
N GLU A 62 14.82 2.67 -10.59
CA GLU A 62 16.09 2.24 -11.15
C GLU A 62 17.09 3.41 -11.13
N VAL A 63 16.67 4.59 -11.57
CA VAL A 63 17.53 5.79 -11.62
C VAL A 63 17.92 6.30 -10.22
N VAL A 64 16.97 6.35 -9.30
CA VAL A 64 17.17 6.97 -7.97
C VAL A 64 17.67 5.96 -6.94
N GLY A 65 17.12 4.75 -6.95
CA GLY A 65 17.37 3.73 -5.93
C GLY A 65 18.29 2.60 -6.36
N ASN A 66 18.76 2.57 -7.61
CA ASN A 66 19.47 1.42 -8.21
C ASN A 66 18.71 0.09 -8.03
N VAL A 67 17.37 0.15 -8.03
CA VAL A 67 16.51 -1.03 -7.90
C VAL A 67 16.03 -1.44 -9.28
N GLN A 68 16.33 -2.67 -9.67
CA GLN A 68 15.84 -3.27 -10.91
C GLN A 68 14.47 -3.90 -10.67
N ALA A 69 13.40 -3.17 -10.96
CA ALA A 69 12.03 -3.69 -10.88
C ALA A 69 11.32 -3.44 -12.21
N SER A 70 10.80 -4.49 -12.85
CA SER A 70 10.01 -4.33 -14.07
C SER A 70 8.64 -3.71 -13.77
N LYS A 71 8.01 -3.09 -14.78
CA LYS A 71 6.61 -2.62 -14.69
C LYS A 71 5.66 -3.68 -14.10
N ASP A 72 5.78 -4.95 -14.49
CA ASP A 72 4.90 -6.01 -13.96
C ASP A 72 5.25 -6.37 -12.51
N THR A 73 6.50 -6.14 -12.09
CA THR A 73 6.87 -6.21 -10.67
C THR A 73 6.20 -5.10 -9.88
N VAL A 74 6.24 -3.86 -10.37
CA VAL A 74 5.52 -2.73 -9.73
C VAL A 74 4.04 -3.07 -9.57
N MET A 75 3.42 -3.56 -10.64
CA MET A 75 2.03 -4.00 -10.61
C MET A 75 1.79 -5.07 -9.54
N LYS A 76 2.63 -6.10 -9.45
CA LYS A 76 2.50 -7.15 -8.42
C LYS A 76 2.60 -6.60 -7.00
N VAL A 77 3.52 -5.66 -6.76
CA VAL A 77 3.66 -5.01 -5.45
C VAL A 77 2.39 -4.24 -5.09
N VAL A 78 1.81 -3.49 -6.03
CA VAL A 78 0.55 -2.77 -5.80
C VAL A 78 -0.59 -3.72 -5.43
N HIS A 79 -0.74 -4.84 -6.15
CA HIS A 79 -1.76 -5.84 -5.83
C HIS A 79 -1.52 -6.53 -4.48
N GLU A 80 -0.25 -6.76 -4.09
CA GLU A 80 0.10 -7.29 -2.76
C GLU A 80 -0.41 -6.34 -1.66
N TYR A 81 -0.20 -5.03 -1.82
CA TYR A 81 -0.70 -4.03 -0.87
C TYR A 81 -2.23 -3.91 -0.89
N GLU A 82 -2.88 -4.05 -2.05
CA GLU A 82 -4.33 -4.09 -2.15
C GLU A 82 -4.92 -5.26 -1.35
N THR A 83 -4.32 -6.45 -1.46
CA THR A 83 -4.73 -7.61 -0.66
C THR A 83 -4.54 -7.35 0.84
N LYS A 84 -3.37 -6.86 1.25
CA LYS A 84 -3.08 -6.54 2.66
C LYS A 84 -4.03 -5.47 3.22
N TYR A 85 -4.42 -4.50 2.40
CA TYR A 85 -5.37 -3.47 2.78
C TYR A 85 -6.78 -4.06 2.99
N LYS A 86 -7.26 -4.92 2.09
CA LYS A 86 -8.56 -5.60 2.25
C LYS A 86 -8.61 -6.50 3.48
N GLU A 87 -7.52 -7.21 3.77
CA GLU A 87 -7.41 -8.02 5.00
C GLU A 87 -7.47 -7.14 6.26
N HIS A 88 -6.84 -5.97 6.22
CA HIS A 88 -6.90 -5.00 7.31
C HIS A 88 -8.30 -4.38 7.47
N GLU A 89 -9.00 -4.07 6.37
CA GLU A 89 -10.40 -3.60 6.44
C GLU A 89 -11.31 -4.66 7.06
N ALA A 90 -11.22 -5.91 6.63
CA ALA A 90 -11.99 -7.01 7.23
C ALA A 90 -11.68 -7.19 8.72
N TYR A 91 -10.42 -7.05 9.13
CA TYR A 91 -10.03 -7.07 10.54
C TYR A 91 -10.66 -5.90 11.33
N LEU A 92 -10.71 -4.69 10.76
CA LEU A 92 -11.37 -3.54 11.39
C LEU A 92 -12.89 -3.71 11.46
N GLU A 93 -13.52 -4.35 10.48
CA GLU A 93 -14.95 -4.67 10.55
C GLU A 93 -15.25 -5.69 11.66
N GLU A 94 -14.39 -6.70 11.87
CA GLU A 94 -14.60 -7.75 12.86
C GLU A 94 -14.20 -7.35 14.29
N TYR A 95 -13.10 -6.60 14.44
CA TYR A 95 -12.47 -6.28 15.73
C TYR A 95 -12.37 -4.79 16.02
N GLY A 96 -12.78 -3.92 15.10
CA GLY A 96 -12.83 -2.48 15.34
C GLY A 96 -13.82 -2.15 16.45
N THR A 97 -13.59 -1.02 17.12
CA THR A 97 -14.55 -0.52 18.11
C THR A 97 -15.81 -0.04 17.39
N GLU A 98 -16.85 -0.87 17.38
CA GLU A 98 -18.18 -0.44 16.96
C GLU A 98 -18.72 0.63 17.92
N GLY A 99 -19.27 1.70 17.35
CA GLY A 99 -19.91 2.75 18.12
C GLY A 99 -20.75 3.65 17.23
N LYS A 100 -21.97 3.95 17.67
CA LYS A 100 -22.76 5.04 17.09
C LYS A 100 -22.53 6.28 17.94
N CYS A 101 -22.01 7.33 17.33
CA CYS A 101 -21.96 8.65 17.95
C CYS A 101 -23.24 9.41 17.59
N LYS A 102 -23.81 10.15 18.55
CA LYS A 102 -24.84 11.14 18.25
C LYS A 102 -24.12 12.43 17.86
N VAL A 103 -24.30 12.86 16.63
CA VAL A 103 -23.74 14.11 16.09
C VAL A 103 -24.87 15.09 15.82
N ASP A 104 -24.61 16.39 16.04
CA ASP A 104 -25.61 17.44 15.79
C ASP A 104 -25.85 17.63 14.27
N TYR A 105 -24.78 17.54 13.49
CA TYR A 105 -24.79 17.60 12.04
C TYR A 105 -23.81 16.58 11.47
N LEU A 106 -24.23 15.88 10.42
CA LEU A 106 -23.38 14.98 9.65
C LEU A 106 -23.40 15.43 8.19
N TYR A 107 -22.24 15.84 7.68
CA TYR A 107 -22.06 16.26 6.30
C TYR A 107 -21.52 15.09 5.50
N ILE A 108 -22.10 14.88 4.32
CA ILE A 108 -21.70 13.87 3.35
C ILE A 108 -21.50 14.59 2.03
N GLU A 109 -20.26 14.64 1.55
CA GLU A 109 -19.92 15.19 0.25
C GLU A 109 -19.55 14.05 -0.70
N GLY A 110 -20.09 14.07 -1.91
CA GLY A 110 -19.81 13.08 -2.94
C GLY A 110 -19.32 13.74 -4.21
N ASP A 111 -18.25 13.20 -4.79
CA ASP A 111 -17.76 13.55 -6.12
C ASP A 111 -17.55 12.27 -6.94
N GLY A 112 -17.58 12.38 -8.27
CA GLY A 112 -17.51 11.26 -9.19
C GLY A 112 -16.75 11.58 -10.47
N VAL A 113 -15.81 10.71 -10.84
CA VAL A 113 -15.05 10.83 -12.09
C VAL A 113 -15.19 9.56 -12.93
N PHE A 114 -15.43 9.73 -14.23
CA PHE A 114 -15.42 8.62 -15.19
C PHE A 114 -14.02 8.41 -15.78
N VAL A 115 -13.54 7.17 -15.72
CA VAL A 115 -12.26 6.75 -16.30
C VAL A 115 -12.49 5.68 -17.36
N GLY A 116 -11.94 5.90 -18.55
CA GLY A 116 -12.03 4.94 -19.65
C GLY A 116 -11.30 3.64 -19.34
N GLY A 117 -12.02 2.52 -19.43
CA GLY A 117 -11.49 1.17 -19.33
C GLY A 117 -10.90 0.67 -20.64
N LYS A 118 -10.04 -0.36 -20.55
CA LYS A 118 -9.42 -0.99 -21.73
C LYS A 118 -10.38 -1.83 -22.57
N ASP A 119 -11.47 -2.26 -21.95
CA ASP A 119 -12.58 -3.02 -22.52
C ASP A 119 -13.63 -2.12 -23.19
N GLY A 120 -13.38 -0.81 -23.29
CA GLY A 120 -14.33 0.15 -23.85
C GLY A 120 -15.47 0.53 -22.91
N THR A 121 -15.48 0.00 -21.68
CA THR A 121 -16.41 0.41 -20.63
C THR A 121 -15.81 1.56 -19.83
N ASN A 122 -16.62 2.56 -19.48
CA ASN A 122 -16.21 3.58 -18.53
C ASN A 122 -16.42 3.05 -17.12
N LYS A 123 -15.44 3.26 -16.25
CA LYS A 123 -15.54 2.99 -14.82
C LYS A 123 -15.76 4.30 -14.09
N GLU A 124 -16.78 4.34 -13.25
CA GLU A 124 -17.01 5.45 -12.34
C GLU A 124 -16.16 5.23 -11.07
N LEU A 125 -15.37 6.25 -10.72
CA LEU A 125 -14.69 6.37 -9.43
C LEU A 125 -15.48 7.39 -8.61
N ALA A 126 -16.32 6.89 -7.70
CA ALA A 126 -17.05 7.71 -6.75
C ALA A 126 -16.24 7.87 -5.46
N HIS A 127 -16.17 9.10 -4.95
CA HIS A 127 -15.49 9.45 -3.72
C HIS A 127 -16.48 10.14 -2.78
N PHE A 128 -16.58 9.64 -1.54
CA PHE A 128 -17.43 10.21 -0.51
C PHE A 128 -16.62 10.61 0.71
N ILE A 129 -16.86 11.81 1.23
CA ILE A 129 -16.29 12.34 2.46
C ILE A 129 -17.40 12.49 3.48
N VAL A 130 -17.22 11.91 4.66
CA VAL A 130 -18.16 12.04 5.80
C VAL A 130 -17.46 12.81 6.91
N HIS A 131 -18.06 13.91 7.38
CA HIS A 131 -17.48 14.76 8.43
C HIS A 131 -18.56 15.43 9.31
N GLU A 132 -18.20 15.81 10.54
CA GLU A 132 -19.12 16.39 11.55
C GLU A 132 -19.13 17.94 11.54
N GLY A 133 -18.51 18.55 10.52
CA GLY A 133 -18.25 20.00 10.43
C GLY A 133 -16.83 20.37 10.86
N ILE A 134 -16.53 21.67 10.92
CA ILE A 134 -15.20 22.20 11.30
C ILE A 134 -15.35 23.03 12.58
N GLU A 135 -14.64 22.70 13.66
CA GLU A 135 -14.49 23.60 14.82
C GLU A 135 -13.61 24.79 14.44
N THR A 136 -14.22 25.96 14.24
CA THR A 136 -13.51 27.18 13.88
C THR A 136 -12.94 27.86 15.13
N ASN A 137 -11.68 27.58 15.48
CA ASN A 137 -10.94 28.40 16.46
C ASN A 137 -10.36 29.65 15.77
N GLY A 138 -11.22 30.64 15.49
CA GLY A 138 -10.82 31.94 14.94
C GLY A 138 -11.54 32.37 13.66
N GLN A 139 -11.30 33.62 13.23
CA GLN A 139 -12.02 34.31 12.14
C GLN A 139 -11.63 33.86 10.73
N ARG A 140 -11.62 32.56 10.43
CA ARG A 140 -11.46 32.12 9.05
C ARG A 140 -12.37 30.95 8.72
N LYS A 141 -13.45 31.29 8.02
CA LYS A 141 -14.23 30.35 7.23
C LYS A 141 -13.49 30.11 5.92
N MET A 142 -13.14 28.87 5.62
CA MET A 142 -13.31 28.30 4.30
C MET A 142 -13.84 26.90 4.48
#